data_AF-A0A7C4E9T9-F1
#
_entry.id   AF-A0A7C4E9T9-F1
#
_cell.length_a   1.000
_cell.length_b   1.000
_cell.length_c   1.000
_cell.angle_alpha   90.00
_cell.angle_beta   90.00
_cell.angle_gamma   90.00
#
_symmetry.space_group_name_H-M   'P 1'
#
loop_
_entity.id
_entity.type
_entity.pdbx_description
1 polymer ?
#
loop_
_entity_poly.entity_id
_entity_poly.type
_entity_poly.pdbx_seq_one_letter_code
_entity_poly.pdbx_strand_id
1 'polypeptide(L)'
;MKTPLPLWIAVVIITSLSISKAEDPQWDTRFITNGLMGTVNTLDSSSNYLYAGGYFTFAGNGRKVNNIARWDGTEWIGLGEGFDQQVMDILVIHDTLIYAAGYFTHSGSIPVNNIARWDGVSWQPLSTGTSGGIRAIETTIKASFHPIA
;
A
#
# COMPACT_ATOMS: atom_id res chain seq x y z
N MET A 1 -36.31 38.53 44.50
CA MET A 1 -36.16 37.70 43.28
C MET A 1 -34.81 38.01 42.64
N LYS A 2 -34.12 36.95 42.18
CA LYS A 2 -32.82 36.86 41.49
C LYS A 2 -31.55 37.12 42.32
N THR A 3 -30.93 36.02 42.74
CA THR A 3 -29.49 35.89 43.02
C THR A 3 -28.69 35.95 41.69
N PRO A 4 -27.47 36.49 41.66
CA PRO A 4 -26.66 36.45 40.44
C PRO A 4 -26.05 35.06 40.24
N LEU A 5 -26.04 34.58 38.99
CA LEU A 5 -25.42 33.31 38.58
C LEU A 5 -23.89 33.40 38.67
N PRO A 6 -23.17 32.33 39.04
CA PRO A 6 -21.72 32.32 38.96
C PRO A 6 -21.26 32.25 37.50
N LEU A 7 -20.32 33.14 37.14
CA LEU A 7 -19.65 33.17 35.85
C LEU A 7 -18.66 32.00 35.78
N TRP A 8 -18.99 30.94 35.04
CA TRP A 8 -18.04 29.86 34.77
C TRP A 8 -17.08 30.33 33.68
N ILE A 9 -15.85 30.66 34.06
CA ILE A 9 -14.76 30.90 33.11
C ILE A 9 -14.38 29.54 32.51
N ALA A 10 -14.70 29.32 31.24
CA ALA A 10 -14.12 28.21 30.49
C ALA A 10 -12.66 28.55 30.18
N VAL A 11 -11.72 27.96 30.92
CA VAL A 11 -10.31 27.96 30.55
C VAL A 11 -10.14 26.92 29.45
N VAL A 12 -10.10 27.36 28.19
CA VAL A 12 -9.65 26.50 27.09
C VAL A 12 -8.13 26.44 27.17
N ILE A 13 -7.60 25.35 27.73
CA ILE A 13 -6.18 25.05 27.61
C ILE A 13 -5.97 24.57 26.17
N ILE A 14 -5.54 25.49 25.29
CA ILE A 14 -4.94 25.08 24.02
C ILE A 14 -3.55 24.57 24.37
N THR A 15 -3.41 23.27 24.59
CA THR A 15 -2.08 22.66 24.52
C THR A 15 -1.62 22.87 23.09
N SER A 16 -0.58 23.68 22.91
CA SER A 16 0.02 23.90 21.60
C SER A 16 0.27 22.53 20.94
N LEU A 17 -0.28 22.33 19.74
CA LEU A 17 0.34 21.40 18.81
C LEU A 17 1.75 21.94 18.57
N SER A 18 2.75 21.27 19.12
CA SER A 18 4.12 21.49 18.69
C SER A 18 4.14 21.24 17.19
N ILE A 19 4.28 22.30 16.39
CA ILE A 19 4.79 22.15 15.04
C ILE A 19 6.23 21.67 15.25
N SER A 20 6.44 20.37 15.14
CA SER A 20 7.79 19.83 15.15
C SER A 20 8.51 20.43 13.95
N LYS A 21 9.42 21.34 14.27
CA LYS A 21 10.53 21.78 13.43
C LYS A 21 11.04 20.57 12.64
N ALA A 22 11.29 20.73 11.34
CA ALA A 22 11.98 19.70 10.57
C ALA A 22 13.42 19.59 11.11
N GLU A 23 13.60 18.74 12.13
CA GLU A 23 14.89 18.34 12.71
C GLU A 23 15.03 16.82 12.66
N ASP A 24 14.67 16.19 11.54
CA ASP A 24 15.06 14.79 11.33
C ASP A 24 16.06 14.65 10.17
N PRO A 25 17.36 14.79 10.44
CA PRO A 25 18.41 14.43 9.49
C PRO A 25 18.65 12.91 9.44
N GLN A 26 17.86 12.09 10.14
CA GLN A 26 17.92 10.65 10.05
C GLN A 26 16.72 10.18 9.23
N TRP A 27 16.98 9.34 8.24
CA TRP A 27 15.94 8.45 7.76
C TRP A 27 15.33 7.74 8.99
N ASP A 28 14.02 7.50 8.98
CA ASP A 28 13.36 6.79 10.08
C ASP A 28 14.04 5.42 10.26
N THR A 29 14.50 5.15 11.47
CA THR A 29 15.31 3.95 11.78
C THR A 29 14.59 2.64 11.54
N ARG A 30 13.26 2.66 11.35
CA ARG A 30 12.48 1.51 10.88
C ARG A 30 12.89 1.05 9.47
N PHE A 31 13.51 1.91 8.65
CA PHE A 31 13.91 1.56 7.28
C PHE A 31 15.29 0.91 7.14
N ILE A 32 16.12 0.81 8.20
CA ILE A 32 17.49 0.24 8.07
C ILE A 32 17.50 -1.29 8.12
N THR A 33 16.57 -1.92 8.85
CA THR A 33 16.62 -3.36 9.15
C THR A 33 15.50 -4.17 8.53
N ASN A 34 14.47 -3.50 7.99
CA ASN A 34 13.25 -4.13 7.48
C ASN A 34 13.04 -3.85 5.99
N GLY A 35 14.08 -3.95 5.16
CA GLY A 35 13.97 -3.74 3.71
C GLY A 35 13.42 -4.94 2.95
N LEU A 36 13.00 -4.71 1.70
CA LEU A 36 12.75 -5.78 0.74
C LEU A 36 14.07 -6.25 0.13
N MET A 37 14.29 -7.56 0.08
CA MET A 37 15.53 -8.17 -0.39
C MET A 37 15.43 -8.48 -1.89
N GLY A 38 15.62 -7.45 -2.71
CA GLY A 38 15.59 -7.54 -4.16
C GLY A 38 15.21 -6.21 -4.81
N THR A 39 14.85 -6.25 -6.09
CA THR A 39 14.45 -5.05 -6.83
C THR A 39 12.99 -4.75 -6.56
N VAL A 40 12.67 -3.51 -6.19
CA VAL A 40 11.29 -2.99 -6.17
C VAL A 40 11.04 -2.29 -7.50
N ASN A 41 10.08 -2.78 -8.28
CA ASN A 41 9.73 -2.22 -9.59
C ASN A 41 8.61 -1.18 -9.49
N THR A 42 7.72 -1.32 -8.50
CA THR A 42 6.52 -0.49 -8.35
C THR A 42 6.17 -0.34 -6.87
N LEU A 43 5.57 0.81 -6.55
CA LEU A 43 5.00 1.15 -5.27
C LEU A 43 3.65 1.82 -5.51
N ASP A 44 2.65 1.40 -4.75
CA ASP A 44 1.34 2.08 -4.72
C ASP A 44 0.77 1.99 -3.30
N SER A 45 -0.20 2.82 -2.95
CA SER A 45 -0.65 2.97 -1.57
C SER A 45 -2.16 3.05 -1.44
N SER A 46 -2.63 2.64 -0.27
CA SER A 46 -3.98 2.86 0.23
C SER A 46 -3.93 3.81 1.43
N SER A 47 -5.07 4.04 2.08
CA SER A 47 -5.11 4.80 3.33
C SER A 47 -4.35 4.14 4.48
N ASN A 48 -4.19 2.81 4.46
CA ASN A 48 -3.64 2.05 5.59
C ASN A 48 -2.26 1.41 5.30
N TYR A 49 -1.96 1.16 4.03
CA TYR A 49 -0.81 0.34 3.64
C TYR A 49 -0.08 0.93 2.43
N LEU A 50 1.25 0.79 2.44
CA LEU A 50 2.10 0.90 1.25
C LEU A 50 2.30 -0.50 0.68
N TYR A 51 2.11 -0.65 -0.62
CA TYR A 51 2.33 -1.90 -1.34
C TYR A 51 3.56 -1.79 -2.22
N ALA A 52 4.29 -2.88 -2.34
CA ALA A 52 5.47 -3.00 -3.18
C ALA A 52 5.38 -4.24 -4.06
N GLY A 53 5.74 -4.06 -5.32
CA GLY A 53 5.86 -5.13 -6.31
C GLY A 53 7.24 -5.09 -6.94
N GLY A 54 7.81 -6.26 -7.24
CA GLY A 54 9.15 -6.31 -7.82
C GLY A 54 9.69 -7.71 -8.02
N TYR A 55 11.01 -7.81 -8.03
CA TYR A 55 11.75 -9.06 -8.04
C TYR A 55 12.50 -9.23 -6.72
N PHE A 56 11.76 -9.68 -5.70
CA PHE A 56 12.25 -9.93 -4.35
C PHE A 56 11.53 -11.15 -3.77
N THR A 57 12.21 -11.97 -2.97
CA THR A 57 11.59 -13.16 -2.37
C THR A 57 11.46 -13.06 -0.87
N PHE A 58 12.27 -12.21 -0.24
CA PHE A 58 12.34 -12.05 1.22
C PHE A 58 12.20 -10.58 1.65
N ALA A 59 11.79 -10.38 2.89
CA ALA A 59 11.72 -9.08 3.54
C ALA A 59 12.27 -9.15 4.98
N GLY A 60 12.86 -8.05 5.43
CA GLY A 60 13.36 -7.83 6.79
C GLY A 60 14.13 -9.01 7.36
N ASN A 61 13.58 -9.63 8.40
CA ASN A 61 14.18 -10.74 9.15
C ASN A 61 14.23 -12.10 8.41
N GLY A 62 14.07 -12.12 7.08
CA GLY A 62 14.06 -13.34 6.28
C GLY A 62 12.66 -13.94 6.07
N ARG A 63 11.59 -13.17 6.32
CA ARG A 63 10.22 -13.59 5.97
C ARG A 63 10.08 -13.68 4.45
N LYS A 64 9.51 -14.78 3.95
CA LYS A 64 9.20 -14.97 2.53
C LYS A 64 7.94 -14.17 2.16
N VAL A 65 8.02 -13.38 1.08
CA VAL A 65 6.91 -12.51 0.62
C VAL A 65 6.59 -12.65 -0.87
N ASN A 66 7.50 -13.23 -1.67
CA ASN A 66 7.30 -13.58 -3.09
C ASN A 66 6.77 -12.44 -3.97
N ASN A 67 7.63 -11.49 -4.29
CA ASN A 67 7.46 -10.46 -5.33
C ASN A 67 6.34 -9.43 -5.07
N ILE A 68 5.55 -9.59 -4.01
CA ILE A 68 4.56 -8.60 -3.58
C ILE A 68 4.42 -8.55 -2.05
N ALA A 69 4.46 -7.35 -1.48
CA ALA A 69 4.37 -7.14 -0.04
C ALA A 69 3.63 -5.83 0.29
N ARG A 70 3.07 -5.75 1.50
CA ARG A 70 2.59 -4.50 2.09
C ARG A 70 3.35 -4.14 3.35
N TRP A 71 3.58 -2.86 3.57
CA TRP A 71 4.10 -2.31 4.82
C TRP A 71 2.93 -1.87 5.69
N ASP A 72 2.91 -2.33 6.95
CA ASP A 72 1.87 -1.99 7.93
C ASP A 72 2.26 -0.88 8.92
N GLY A 73 3.41 -0.24 8.71
CA GLY A 73 4.01 0.71 9.64
C GLY A 73 5.13 0.13 10.50
N THR A 74 5.27 -1.20 10.55
CA THR A 74 6.24 -1.91 11.38
C THR A 74 7.03 -2.98 10.62
N GLU A 75 6.36 -3.75 9.75
CA GLU A 75 6.99 -4.81 8.95
C GLU A 75 6.39 -4.93 7.55
N TRP A 76 7.16 -5.54 6.64
CA TRP A 76 6.64 -5.98 5.35
C TRP A 76 5.98 -7.35 5.51
N ILE A 77 4.76 -7.46 4.99
CA ILE A 77 3.94 -8.65 5.02
C ILE A 77 3.63 -9.06 3.58
N GLY A 78 3.87 -10.32 3.22
CA GLY A 78 3.51 -10.85 1.91
C GLY A 78 2.00 -10.82 1.67
N LEU A 79 1.57 -10.57 0.43
CA LEU A 79 0.17 -10.65 0.06
C LEU A 79 -0.16 -12.05 -0.47
N GLY A 80 -0.79 -12.87 0.38
CA GLY A 80 -1.09 -14.27 0.06
C GLY A 80 0.20 -15.06 -0.21
N GLU A 81 0.15 -15.95 -1.19
CA GLU A 81 1.31 -16.73 -1.64
C GLU A 81 2.30 -15.92 -2.49
N GLY A 82 1.94 -14.69 -2.88
CA GLY A 82 2.67 -13.86 -3.82
C GLY A 82 2.79 -14.49 -5.21
N PHE A 83 3.85 -14.20 -5.95
CA PHE A 83 3.99 -14.60 -7.36
C PHE A 83 5.28 -15.39 -7.65
N ASP A 84 5.21 -16.26 -8.65
CA ASP A 84 6.34 -17.07 -9.15
C ASP A 84 7.41 -16.27 -9.91
N GLN A 85 7.05 -15.07 -10.40
CA GLN A 85 7.92 -14.16 -11.12
C GLN A 85 7.63 -12.70 -10.71
N GLN A 86 8.40 -11.76 -11.28
CA GLN A 86 8.41 -10.38 -10.86
C GLN A 86 7.08 -9.68 -11.17
N VAL A 87 6.66 -8.85 -10.21
CA VAL A 87 5.61 -7.87 -10.41
C VAL A 87 6.25 -6.64 -11.04
N MET A 88 5.67 -6.18 -12.14
CA MET A 88 6.12 -4.98 -12.84
C MET A 88 5.32 -3.75 -12.43
N ASP A 89 4.02 -3.95 -12.14
CA ASP A 89 3.17 -2.85 -11.71
C ASP A 89 2.05 -3.30 -10.76
N ILE A 90 1.59 -2.40 -9.90
CA ILE A 90 0.48 -2.61 -8.97
C ILE A 90 -0.48 -1.42 -9.12
N LEU A 91 -1.78 -1.71 -9.14
CA LEU A 91 -2.84 -0.71 -9.01
C LEU A 91 -3.66 -0.99 -7.75
N VAL A 92 -3.61 -0.07 -6.79
CA VAL A 92 -4.35 -0.10 -5.53
C VAL A 92 -5.52 0.88 -5.63
N ILE A 93 -6.74 0.37 -5.65
CA ILE A 93 -7.94 1.23 -5.62
C ILE A 93 -8.37 1.47 -4.16
N HIS A 94 -8.32 0.41 -3.34
CA HIS A 94 -8.44 0.43 -1.89
C HIS A 94 -7.94 -0.92 -1.33
N ASP A 95 -7.87 -1.08 -0.01
CA ASP A 95 -7.25 -2.24 0.69
C ASP A 95 -7.73 -3.63 0.23
N THR A 96 -8.92 -3.70 -0.37
CA THR A 96 -9.56 -4.94 -0.82
C THR A 96 -9.76 -5.02 -2.33
N LEU A 97 -9.28 -4.03 -3.09
CA LEU A 97 -9.33 -4.01 -4.54
C LEU A 97 -7.96 -3.60 -5.09
N ILE A 98 -7.14 -4.60 -5.35
CA ILE A 98 -5.76 -4.46 -5.80
C ILE A 98 -5.58 -5.33 -7.04
N TYR A 99 -4.85 -4.79 -8.01
CA TYR A 99 -4.42 -5.51 -9.20
C TYR A 99 -2.90 -5.56 -9.24
N ALA A 100 -2.35 -6.69 -9.67
CA ALA A 100 -0.94 -6.85 -9.95
C ALA A 100 -0.76 -7.22 -11.42
N ALA A 101 0.26 -6.66 -12.04
CA ALA A 101 0.71 -6.97 -13.39
C ALA A 101 2.17 -7.35 -13.38
N GLY A 102 2.56 -8.29 -14.22
CA GLY A 102 3.97 -8.64 -14.36
C GLY A 102 4.21 -9.77 -15.32
N TYR A 103 5.31 -10.46 -15.09
CA TYR A 103 5.75 -11.61 -15.88
C TYR A 103 5.41 -12.95 -15.20
N PHE A 104 4.63 -12.90 -14.12
CA PHE A 104 4.23 -14.08 -13.35
C PHE A 104 3.19 -14.90 -14.08
N THR A 105 3.17 -16.20 -13.82
CA THR A 105 2.13 -17.10 -14.33
C THR A 105 1.27 -17.70 -13.23
N HIS A 106 1.80 -17.77 -12.00
CA HIS A 106 1.13 -18.38 -10.85
C HIS A 106 1.22 -17.51 -9.60
N SER A 107 0.20 -17.65 -8.76
CA SER A 107 0.24 -17.30 -7.33
C SER A 107 0.03 -18.57 -6.52
N GLY A 108 1.11 -19.10 -5.91
CA GLY A 108 1.08 -20.42 -5.30
C GLY A 108 0.72 -21.50 -6.34
N SER A 109 -0.36 -22.23 -6.11
CA SER A 109 -0.90 -23.23 -7.05
C SER A 109 -1.92 -22.68 -8.05
N ILE A 110 -2.28 -21.39 -7.97
CA ILE A 110 -3.34 -20.78 -8.78
C ILE A 110 -2.71 -20.16 -10.04
N PRO A 111 -3.10 -20.58 -11.26
CA PRO A 111 -2.70 -19.91 -12.48
C PRO A 111 -3.44 -18.58 -12.64
N VAL A 112 -2.69 -17.50 -12.89
CA VAL A 112 -3.22 -16.12 -13.03
C VAL A 112 -2.82 -15.44 -14.34
N ASN A 113 -1.72 -15.87 -14.97
CA ASN A 113 -1.26 -15.40 -16.29
C ASN A 113 -1.10 -13.88 -16.43
N ASN A 114 -0.02 -13.34 -15.85
CA ASN A 114 0.50 -11.97 -16.00
C ASN A 114 -0.37 -10.83 -15.42
N ILE A 115 -1.61 -11.11 -15.03
CA ILE A 115 -2.51 -10.17 -14.35
C ILE A 115 -3.37 -10.87 -13.31
N ALA A 116 -3.41 -10.33 -12.09
CA ALA A 116 -4.17 -10.90 -10.99
C ALA A 116 -4.91 -9.82 -10.20
N ARG A 117 -6.05 -10.20 -9.62
CA ARG A 117 -6.83 -9.37 -8.71
C ARG A 117 -6.80 -9.96 -7.30
N TRP A 118 -6.57 -9.13 -6.30
CA TRP A 118 -6.70 -9.52 -4.89
C TRP A 118 -8.17 -9.58 -4.47
N ASP A 119 -8.58 -10.65 -3.80
CA ASP A 119 -9.95 -10.81 -3.27
C ASP A 119 -10.07 -10.61 -1.74
N GLY A 120 -8.97 -10.27 -1.07
CA GLY A 120 -8.90 -10.16 0.40
C GLY A 120 -8.21 -11.36 1.06
N VAL A 121 -8.12 -12.50 0.38
CA VAL A 121 -7.53 -13.75 0.88
C VAL A 121 -6.46 -14.30 -0.05
N SER A 122 -6.67 -14.24 -1.35
CA SER A 122 -5.81 -14.81 -2.38
C SER A 122 -5.83 -14.01 -3.69
N TRP A 123 -4.81 -14.23 -4.52
CA TRP A 123 -4.77 -13.69 -5.88
C TRP A 123 -5.60 -14.55 -6.82
N GLN A 124 -6.51 -13.91 -7.55
CA GLN A 124 -7.38 -14.54 -8.52
C GLN A 124 -7.00 -14.14 -9.96
N PRO A 125 -7.16 -15.04 -10.94
CA PRO A 125 -6.98 -14.71 -12.34
C PRO A 125 -7.97 -13.62 -12.78
N LEU A 126 -7.52 -12.69 -13.62
CA LEU A 126 -8.43 -11.82 -14.34
C LEU A 126 -8.80 -12.47 -15.69
N SER A 127 -9.91 -13.20 -15.71
CA SER A 127 -10.33 -14.01 -16.86
C SER A 127 -9.23 -15.00 -17.28
N THR A 128 -8.85 -15.09 -18.56
CA THR A 128 -7.76 -15.95 -19.04
C THR A 128 -6.36 -15.35 -18.84
N GLY A 129 -6.26 -14.11 -18.37
CA GLY A 129 -5.02 -13.33 -18.31
C GLY A 129 -4.50 -12.92 -19.70
N THR A 130 -3.19 -12.67 -19.81
CA THR A 130 -2.53 -12.30 -21.08
C THR A 130 -1.44 -13.31 -21.46
N SER A 131 -1.06 -13.33 -22.74
CA SER A 131 0.00 -14.22 -23.27
C SER A 131 1.41 -13.64 -23.15
N GLY A 132 1.58 -12.53 -22.43
CA GLY A 132 2.85 -11.83 -22.27
C GLY A 132 2.80 -10.86 -21.10
N GLY A 133 3.97 -10.56 -20.54
CA GLY A 133 4.05 -9.77 -19.33
C GLY A 133 3.53 -8.35 -19.49
N ILE A 134 2.80 -7.89 -18.49
CA ILE A 134 2.24 -6.53 -18.45
C ILE A 134 3.21 -5.65 -17.67
N ARG A 135 3.57 -4.50 -18.24
CA ARG A 135 4.54 -3.56 -17.64
C ARG A 135 3.91 -2.41 -16.86
N ALA A 136 2.65 -2.10 -17.13
CA ALA A 136 1.93 -1.01 -16.48
C ALA A 136 0.42 -1.29 -16.46
N ILE A 137 -0.26 -0.93 -15.38
CA ILE A 137 -1.72 -0.87 -15.25
C ILE A 137 -2.08 0.48 -14.65
N GLU A 138 -3.04 1.17 -15.27
CA GLU A 138 -3.55 2.44 -14.75
C GLU A 138 -5.07 2.46 -14.83
N THR A 139 -5.71 3.16 -13.90
CA THR A 139 -7.13 3.50 -13.98
C THR A 139 -7.32 4.94 -14.45
N THR A 140 -8.28 5.18 -15.34
CA THR A 140 -8.62 6.55 -15.74
C THR A 140 -9.57 7.17 -14.71
N ILE A 141 -9.08 8.08 -13.88
CA ILE A 141 -9.96 8.98 -13.13
C ILE A 141 -10.37 10.11 -14.08
N LYS A 142 -11.58 10.04 -14.67
CA LYS A 142 -12.18 11.22 -15.29
C LYS A 142 -12.54 12.19 -14.16
N ALA A 143 -11.70 13.18 -13.90
CA ALA A 143 -12.10 14.32 -13.10
C ALA A 143 -13.28 15.01 -13.81
N SER A 144 -14.50 14.83 -13.28
CA SER A 144 -15.64 15.65 -13.70
C SER A 144 -15.46 17.03 -13.07
N PHE A 145 -14.89 17.95 -13.85
CA PHE A 145 -15.01 19.36 -13.52
C PHE A 145 -16.49 19.73 -13.51
N HIS A 146 -17.05 20.00 -12.33
CA HIS A 146 -18.26 20.80 -12.23
C HIS A 146 -17.82 22.27 -12.32
N PRO A 147 -18.03 22.97 -13.46
CA PRO A 147 -17.84 24.40 -13.48
C PRO A 147 -18.83 25.03 -12.49
N ILE A 148 -18.31 25.81 -11.55
CA ILE A 148 -19.11 26.66 -10.69
C ILE A 148 -19.68 27.76 -11.60
N ALA A 149 -20.99 27.78 -11.77
CA ALA A 149 -21.70 28.87 -12.44
C ALA A 149 -21.88 30.07 -11.50
#